data_AF-A0A3R7SW16-F1
#
_entry.id   AF-A0A3R7SW16-F1
#
_cell.length_a   1.000
_cell.length_b   1.000
_cell.length_c   1.000
_cell.angle_alpha   90.00
_cell.angle_beta   90.00
_cell.angle_gamma   90.00
#
_symmetry.space_group_name_H-M   'P 1'
#
loop_
_entity.id
_entity.type
_entity.pdbx_description
1 polymer ?
#
loop_
_entity_poly.entity_id
_entity_poly.type
_entity_poly.pdbx_seq_one_letter_code
_entity_poly.pdbx_strand_id
1 'polypeptide(L)'
;MYTKPQGYVPTLGAYVRSTVPLAGAGAVFAAVTCASTSLRGKDDKLNYFLGGSAAGGIIGVAARTFRVGVPVAAFLGLSAILYKDSKDNGWKLFPGVTHRVGSFDHVSYDFTLQKSHK
;
A
#
# COMPACT_ATOMS: atom_id res chain seq x y z
N MET A 1 -7.61 1.89 -23.81
CA MET A 1 -7.55 0.81 -24.82
C MET A 1 -7.32 -0.51 -24.11
N TYR A 2 -8.34 -1.36 -24.00
CA TYR A 2 -8.19 -2.71 -23.46
C TYR A 2 -7.60 -3.60 -24.57
N THR A 3 -6.31 -3.89 -24.48
CA THR A 3 -5.64 -4.77 -25.45
C THR A 3 -6.07 -6.21 -25.16
N LYS A 4 -6.52 -6.93 -26.20
CA LYS A 4 -6.79 -8.37 -26.15
C LYS A 4 -5.59 -9.12 -26.74
N PRO A 5 -4.53 -9.42 -25.96
CA PRO A 5 -3.43 -10.21 -26.47
C PRO A 5 -3.95 -11.61 -26.87
N GLN A 6 -3.74 -11.99 -28.13
CA GLN A 6 -4.20 -13.28 -28.67
C GLN A 6 -3.11 -14.34 -28.41
N GLY A 7 -3.43 -15.40 -27.66
CA GLY A 7 -2.52 -16.53 -27.38
C GLY A 7 -1.86 -16.52 -25.99
N TYR A 8 -1.29 -17.67 -25.58
CA TYR A 8 -0.75 -17.89 -24.22
C TYR A 8 0.56 -17.14 -23.91
N VAL A 9 1.45 -17.03 -24.89
CA VAL A 9 2.75 -16.34 -24.72
C VAL A 9 2.57 -14.82 -24.57
N PRO A 10 1.81 -14.12 -25.44
CA PRO A 10 1.64 -12.67 -25.30
C PRO A 10 0.77 -12.27 -24.11
N THR A 11 -0.17 -13.10 -23.67
CA THR A 11 -0.90 -12.85 -22.41
C THR A 11 0.06 -12.89 -21.23
N LEU A 12 0.91 -13.94 -21.14
CA LEU A 12 1.93 -14.04 -20.10
C LEU A 12 2.90 -12.85 -20.13
N GLY A 13 3.37 -12.46 -21.31
CA GLY A 13 4.26 -11.30 -21.47
C GLY A 13 3.63 -10.01 -20.96
N ALA A 14 2.34 -9.79 -21.19
CA ALA A 14 1.61 -8.64 -20.67
C ALA A 14 1.51 -8.66 -19.13
N TYR A 15 1.20 -9.82 -18.55
CA TYR A 15 1.18 -9.98 -17.09
C TYR A 15 2.55 -9.71 -16.46
N VAL A 16 3.62 -10.30 -16.99
CA VAL A 16 4.99 -10.09 -16.52
C VAL A 16 5.37 -8.61 -16.60
N ARG A 17 5.00 -7.94 -17.69
CA ARG A 17 5.30 -6.52 -17.91
C ARG A 17 4.69 -5.60 -16.84
N SER A 18 3.52 -5.95 -16.30
CA SER A 18 2.83 -5.16 -15.27
C SER A 18 3.20 -5.59 -13.85
N THR A 19 3.34 -6.90 -13.61
CA THR A 19 3.56 -7.46 -12.27
C THR A 19 4.99 -7.28 -11.77
N VAL A 20 5.99 -7.48 -12.64
CA VAL A 20 7.41 -7.41 -12.25
C VAL A 20 7.79 -6.03 -11.71
N PRO A 21 7.44 -4.90 -12.37
CA PRO A 21 7.73 -3.59 -11.81
C PRO A 21 7.03 -3.33 -10.48
N LEU A 22 5.81 -3.82 -10.33
CA LEU A 22 5.01 -3.61 -9.12
C LEU A 22 5.59 -4.40 -7.94
N ALA A 23 5.96 -5.66 -8.16
CA ALA A 23 6.63 -6.50 -7.18
C ALA A 23 8.01 -5.95 -6.83
N GLY A 24 8.79 -5.53 -7.83
CA GLY A 24 10.09 -4.90 -7.63
C GLY A 24 10.01 -3.60 -6.83
N ALA A 25 9.01 -2.76 -7.09
CA ALA A 25 8.77 -1.54 -6.33
C ALA A 25 8.47 -1.82 -4.86
N GLY A 26 7.63 -2.82 -4.57
CA GLY A 26 7.32 -3.24 -3.19
C GLY A 26 8.55 -3.81 -2.45
N ALA A 27 9.37 -4.61 -3.14
CA ALA A 27 10.60 -5.15 -2.57
C ALA A 27 11.62 -4.05 -2.26
N VAL A 28 11.83 -3.12 -3.19
CA VAL A 28 12.73 -1.98 -3.01
C VAL A 28 12.23 -1.05 -1.92
N PHE A 29 10.92 -0.80 -1.86
CA PHE A 29 10.31 -0.04 -0.76
C PHE A 29 10.71 -0.62 0.60
N ALA A 30 10.44 -1.91 0.81
CA ALA A 30 10.74 -2.59 2.07
C ALA A 30 12.24 -2.58 2.37
N ALA A 31 13.08 -2.94 1.40
CA ALA A 31 14.53 -2.98 1.57
C ALA A 31 15.11 -1.60 1.94
N VAL A 32 14.69 -0.54 1.25
CA VAL A 32 15.17 0.83 1.50
C VAL A 32 14.66 1.35 2.83
N THR A 33 13.40 1.08 3.21
CA THR A 33 12.86 1.48 4.52
C THR A 33 13.55 0.74 5.66
N CYS A 34 13.80 -0.56 5.54
CA CYS A 34 14.54 -1.33 6.55
C CYS A 34 16.01 -0.88 6.65
N ALA A 35 16.67 -0.66 5.51
CA ALA A 35 18.05 -0.20 5.48
C ALA A 35 18.20 1.21 6.08
N SER A 36 17.34 2.15 5.70
CA SER A 36 17.35 3.52 6.25
C SER A 36 17.06 3.54 7.75
N THR A 37 16.15 2.69 8.22
CA THR A 37 15.85 2.56 9.66
C THR A 37 17.03 1.98 10.44
N SER A 38 17.71 0.96 9.88
CA SER A 38 18.90 0.38 10.49
C SER A 38 20.06 1.39 10.58
N LEU A 39 20.21 2.25 9.58
CA LEU A 39 21.26 3.27 9.55
C LEU A 39 21.01 4.44 10.50
N ARG A 40 19.75 4.87 10.67
CA ARG A 40 19.40 6.01 11.55
C ARG A 40 19.04 5.59 12.97
N GLY A 41 18.75 4.32 13.22
CA GLY A 41 18.28 3.81 14.51
C GLY A 41 16.95 4.41 14.97
N LYS A 42 16.22 5.08 14.08
CA LYS A 42 14.94 5.76 14.35
C LYS A 42 13.96 5.49 13.21
N ASP A 43 12.72 5.23 13.57
CA ASP A 43 11.62 4.96 12.65
C ASP A 43 10.90 6.26 12.26
N ASP A 44 11.58 7.07 11.43
CA ASP A 44 11.10 8.40 11.02
C ASP A 44 10.31 8.36 9.70
N LYS A 45 9.39 9.31 9.51
CA LYS A 45 8.63 9.53 8.26
C LYS A 45 9.54 9.66 7.02
N LEU A 46 10.77 10.15 7.20
CA LEU A 46 11.77 10.31 6.15
C LEU A 46 12.27 8.97 5.59
N ASN A 47 12.31 7.91 6.40
CA ASN A 47 12.73 6.57 5.96
C ASN A 47 11.68 5.96 5.01
N TYR A 48 10.41 6.20 5.31
CA TYR A 48 9.28 5.81 4.48
C TYR A 48 9.23 6.64 3.19
N PHE A 49 9.56 7.94 3.24
CA PHE A 49 9.72 8.77 2.04
C PHE A 49 10.82 8.25 1.11
N LEU A 50 11.98 7.88 1.66
CA LEU A 50 13.08 7.31 0.88
C LEU A 50 12.69 5.98 0.23
N GLY A 51 12.00 5.10 0.97
CA GLY A 51 11.45 3.86 0.43
C GLY A 51 10.44 4.11 -0.69
N GLY A 52 9.50 5.04 -0.47
CA GLY A 52 8.44 5.37 -1.43
C GLY A 52 8.97 6.01 -2.72
N SER A 53 9.94 6.91 -2.59
CA SER A 53 10.61 7.53 -3.74
C SER A 53 11.45 6.54 -4.53
N ALA A 54 12.20 5.65 -3.84
CA ALA A 54 12.96 4.59 -4.48
C ALA A 54 12.05 3.61 -5.24
N ALA A 55 10.93 3.21 -4.65
CA ALA A 55 9.92 2.36 -5.27
C ALA A 55 9.30 3.01 -6.53
N GLY A 56 8.99 4.31 -6.45
CA GLY A 56 8.51 5.06 -7.62
C GLY A 56 9.57 5.20 -8.72
N GLY A 57 10.85 5.27 -8.35
CA GLY A 57 11.97 5.20 -9.29
C GLY A 57 11.98 3.91 -10.10
N ILE A 58 11.75 2.75 -9.47
CA ILE A 58 11.66 1.45 -10.17
C ILE A 58 10.52 1.45 -11.19
N ILE A 59 9.37 2.00 -10.83
CA ILE A 59 8.23 2.13 -11.74
C ILE A 59 8.57 3.07 -12.91
N GLY A 60 9.29 4.17 -12.65
CA GLY A 60 9.79 5.09 -13.66
C GLY A 60 10.75 4.44 -14.66
N VAL A 61 11.67 3.62 -14.16
CA VAL A 61 12.61 2.83 -14.98
C VAL A 61 11.84 1.82 -15.83
N ALA A 62 10.85 1.13 -15.26
CA ALA A 62 10.01 0.19 -16.00
C ALA A 62 9.20 0.86 -17.12
N ALA A 63 8.73 2.09 -16.89
CA ALA A 63 8.07 2.92 -17.89
C ALA A 63 9.05 3.52 -18.93
N ARG A 64 10.36 3.48 -18.66
CA ARG A 64 11.45 4.06 -19.46
C ARG A 64 11.29 5.56 -19.75
N THR A 65 10.65 6.30 -18.85
CA THR A 65 10.43 7.74 -19.03
C THR A 65 10.58 8.50 -17.73
N PHE A 66 11.48 9.50 -17.74
CA PHE A 66 11.68 10.40 -16.61
C PHE A 66 10.46 11.26 -16.31
N ARG A 67 9.68 11.61 -17.34
CA ARG A 67 8.48 12.45 -17.20
C ARG A 67 7.40 11.80 -16.34
N VAL A 68 7.35 10.47 -16.32
CA VAL A 68 6.44 9.71 -15.46
C VAL A 68 7.14 9.28 -14.18
N GLY A 69 8.43 8.94 -14.23
CA GLY A 69 9.19 8.50 -13.06
C GLY A 69 9.27 9.53 -11.95
N VAL A 70 9.58 10.79 -12.26
CA VAL A 70 9.70 11.87 -11.26
C VAL A 70 8.39 12.14 -10.52
N PRO A 71 7.24 12.37 -11.17
CA PRO A 71 5.99 12.60 -10.45
C PRO A 71 5.52 11.35 -9.68
N VAL A 72 5.76 10.14 -10.21
CA VAL A 72 5.43 8.89 -9.50
C VAL A 72 6.27 8.71 -8.24
N ALA A 73 7.58 9.01 -8.30
CA ALA A 73 8.45 8.96 -7.13
C ALA A 73 8.04 9.99 -6.06
N ALA A 74 7.69 11.21 -6.47
CA ALA A 74 7.19 12.23 -5.55
C ALA A 74 5.86 11.82 -4.91
N PHE A 75 4.92 11.33 -5.73
CA PHE A 75 3.60 10.89 -5.26
C PHE A 75 3.71 9.70 -4.30
N LEU A 76 4.48 8.67 -4.65
CA LEU A 76 4.67 7.51 -3.79
C LEU A 76 5.44 7.86 -2.51
N GLY A 77 6.46 8.72 -2.59
CA GLY A 77 7.15 9.25 -1.41
C GLY A 77 6.20 9.95 -0.44
N LEU A 78 5.37 10.87 -0.94
CA LEU A 78 4.37 11.56 -0.11
C LEU A 78 3.33 10.59 0.46
N SER A 79 2.84 9.64 -0.34
CA SER A 79 1.90 8.63 0.13
C SER A 79 2.49 7.76 1.23
N ALA A 80 3.80 7.49 1.20
CA ALA A 80 4.49 6.71 2.24
C ALA A 80 4.62 7.49 3.55
N ILE A 81 4.84 8.81 3.49
CA ILE A 81 4.78 9.68 4.68
C ILE A 81 3.38 9.65 5.29
N LEU A 82 2.35 9.82 4.45
CA LEU A 82 0.95 9.79 4.90
C LEU A 82 0.57 8.44 5.49
N TYR A 83 1.07 7.34 4.93
CA TYR A 83 0.86 6.00 5.46
C TYR A 83 1.49 5.83 6.84
N LYS A 84 2.72 6.32 7.03
CA LYS A 84 3.38 6.29 8.34
C LYS A 84 2.64 7.15 9.36
N ASP A 85 2.24 8.36 8.98
CA ASP A 85 1.44 9.26 9.82
C ASP A 85 0.07 8.66 10.19
N SER A 86 -0.60 8.01 9.24
CA SER A 86 -1.85 7.29 9.47
C SER A 86 -1.69 6.16 10.49
N LYS A 87 -0.59 5.40 10.42
CA LYS A 87 -0.27 4.36 11.40
C LYS A 87 0.00 4.94 12.79
N ASP A 88 0.79 6.01 12.87
CA ASP A 88 1.17 6.61 14.14
C ASP A 88 -0.02 7.30 14.83
N ASN A 89 -0.93 7.92 14.05
CA ASN A 89 -2.14 8.58 14.53
C ASN A 89 -3.36 7.65 14.65
N GLY A 90 -3.24 6.37 14.28
CA GLY A 90 -4.32 5.40 14.37
C GLY A 90 -5.53 5.69 13.46
N TRP A 91 -5.32 6.35 12.32
CA TRP A 91 -6.39 6.68 11.38
C TRP A 91 -6.95 5.39 10.76
N LYS A 92 -8.25 5.14 10.96
CA LYS A 92 -8.94 3.98 10.38
C LYS A 92 -9.38 4.31 8.95
N LEU A 93 -8.57 3.92 7.96
CA LEU A 93 -8.90 4.06 6.53
C LEU A 93 -10.21 3.36 6.16
N PHE A 94 -10.45 2.20 6.77
CA PHE A 94 -11.72 1.51 6.74
C PHE A 94 -12.23 1.48 8.18
N PRO A 95 -13.19 2.34 8.56
CA PRO A 95 -13.82 2.21 9.87
C PRO A 95 -14.43 0.80 9.92
N GLY A 96 -14.02 0.01 10.90
CA GLY A 96 -14.73 -1.23 11.20
C GLY A 96 -16.20 -0.88 11.40
N VAL A 97 -17.10 -1.62 10.75
CA VAL A 97 -18.54 -1.46 10.93
C VAL A 97 -18.78 -1.50 12.44
N THR A 98 -19.16 -0.37 13.03
CA THR A 98 -19.47 -0.35 14.45
C THR A 98 -20.76 -1.13 14.60
N HIS A 99 -20.69 -2.34 15.14
CA HIS A 99 -21.86 -3.16 15.46
C HIS A 99 -22.64 -2.45 16.59
N ARG A 100 -23.47 -1.47 16.23
CA ARG A 100 -24.46 -0.88 17.13
C ARG A 100 -25.73 -1.71 17.06
N VAL A 101 -26.35 -1.94 18.21
CA VAL A 101 -27.68 -2.54 18.34
C VAL A 101 -28.67 -1.78 17.43
N GLY A 102 -29.22 -2.46 16.41
CA GLY A 102 -30.16 -1.89 15.43
C GLY A 102 -29.71 -1.86 13.95
N SER A 103 -28.51 -2.31 13.61
CA SER A 103 -28.07 -2.43 12.20
C SER A 103 -28.45 -3.78 11.58
N PHE A 104 -28.73 -3.81 10.27
CA PHE A 104 -29.21 -4.99 9.52
C PHE A 104 -28.18 -6.13 9.38
N ASP A 105 -26.96 -5.97 9.87
CA ASP A 105 -25.87 -6.97 9.79
C ASP A 105 -25.62 -7.59 11.17
N HIS A 106 -26.38 -8.64 11.49
CA HIS A 106 -26.51 -9.21 12.83
C HIS A 106 -26.31 -10.74 12.85
N VAL A 107 -25.07 -11.20 12.71
CA VAL A 107 -24.75 -12.65 12.83
C VAL A 107 -23.93 -12.98 14.07
N SER A 108 -23.35 -11.98 14.75
CA SER A 108 -22.44 -12.22 15.89
C SER A 108 -22.79 -11.34 17.09
N TYR A 109 -23.89 -11.68 17.79
CA TYR A 109 -24.15 -11.13 19.12
C TYR A 109 -23.56 -12.02 20.21
N ASP A 110 -22.79 -11.40 21.11
CA ASP A 110 -22.50 -11.94 22.44
C ASP A 110 -23.67 -11.58 23.38
N PHE A 111 -24.42 -12.59 23.80
CA PHE A 111 -25.61 -12.48 24.62
C PHE A 111 -25.31 -12.35 26.13
N THR A 112 -24.04 -12.30 26.53
CA THR A 112 -23.65 -12.15 27.94
C THR A 112 -24.04 -10.80 28.54
N LEU A 113 -24.25 -9.75 27.72
CA LEU A 113 -24.60 -8.40 28.20
C LEU A 113 -26.09 -8.16 28.46
N GLN A 114 -27.00 -9.08 28.11
CA GLN A 114 -28.45 -8.90 28.33
C GLN A 114 -28.99 -9.46 29.65
N LYS A 115 -28.18 -10.22 30.42
CA LYS A 115 -28.66 -10.85 31.66
C LYS A 115 -28.77 -9.93 32.88
N SER A 116 -28.25 -8.69 32.81
CA SER A 116 -28.19 -7.80 33.99
C SER A 116 -29.42 -6.88 34.16
N HIS A 117 -30.54 -7.15 33.49
CA HIS A 117 -31.75 -6.34 33.63
C HIS A 117 -33.00 -7.21 33.82
N LYS A 118 -33.03 -7.99 34.91
CA LYS A 118 -34.25 -8.47 35.56
C LYS A 118 -34.02 -8.62 37.06
#